data_AF-A0A0C9UBJ3-F1
#
_entry.id   AF-A0A0C9UBJ3-F1
#
_cell.length_a   1.000
_cell.length_b   1.000
_cell.length_c   1.000
_cell.angle_alpha   90.00
_cell.angle_beta   90.00
_cell.angle_gamma   90.00
#
_symmetry.space_group_name_H-M   'P 1'
#
loop_
_entity.id
_entity.type
_entity.pdbx_description
1 polymer ?
#
loop_
_entity_poly.entity_id
_entity_poly.type
_entity_poly.pdbx_seq_one_letter_code
_entity_poly.pdbx_strand_id
1 'polypeptide(L)'
;MAFKTLVSFLTLLAVVRAAPSVVTCPDGNKASNAACCPLFALRDDLQANLFDGVCGEDTHEILRLSFHDAIAFSPSLKRQGKPAGGGADGSMLLFPNVEPNFAANNGISDSVDALTPFLASHPEVTAGDLIQF
;
A
#
# COMPACT_ATOMS: atom_id res chain seq x y z
N MET A 1 9.41 33.79 -44.88
CA MET A 1 9.37 32.32 -44.89
C MET A 1 10.21 31.69 -43.77
N ALA A 2 11.43 32.17 -43.49
CA ALA A 2 12.31 31.63 -42.43
C ALA A 2 11.78 31.71 -40.98
N PHE A 3 10.96 32.72 -40.67
CA PHE A 3 10.41 32.90 -39.32
C PHE A 3 9.30 31.89 -38.98
N LYS A 4 8.55 31.42 -39.98
CA LYS A 4 7.49 30.39 -39.80
C LYS A 4 8.08 29.00 -39.61
N THR A 5 9.22 28.70 -40.25
CA THR A 5 9.95 27.44 -40.03
C THR A 5 10.60 27.40 -38.65
N LEU A 6 11.08 28.53 -38.12
CA LEU A 6 11.71 28.57 -36.79
C LEU A 6 10.72 28.23 -35.65
N VAL A 7 9.49 28.72 -35.74
CA VAL A 7 8.44 28.48 -34.72
C VAL A 7 8.03 26.99 -34.70
N SER A 8 8.01 26.32 -35.85
CA SER A 8 7.70 24.88 -35.94
C SER A 8 8.80 23.97 -35.39
N PHE A 9 10.06 24.43 -35.32
CA PHE A 9 11.15 23.67 -34.68
C PHE A 9 11.20 23.88 -33.17
N LEU A 10 10.78 25.06 -32.67
CA LEU A 10 10.69 25.33 -31.23
C LEU A 10 9.56 24.54 -30.54
N THR A 11 8.47 24.23 -31.24
CA THR A 11 7.40 23.38 -30.70
C THR A 11 7.77 21.89 -30.66
N LEU A 12 8.74 21.44 -31.49
CA LEU A 12 9.22 20.05 -31.48
C LEU A 12 10.24 19.76 -30.36
N LEU A 13 10.98 20.77 -29.87
CA LEU A 13 11.93 20.62 -28.75
C LEU A 13 11.28 20.75 -27.36
N ALA A 14 10.04 21.22 -27.26
CA ALA A 14 9.35 21.42 -25.98
C ALA A 14 8.66 20.16 -25.44
N VAL A 15 8.79 19.00 -26.11
CA VAL A 15 8.32 17.70 -25.60
C VAL A 15 9.52 16.93 -25.06
N VAL A 16 10.24 17.51 -24.10
CA VAL A 16 11.05 16.69 -23.20
C VAL A 16 10.06 15.93 -22.34
N ARG A 17 9.74 14.70 -22.75
CA ARG A 17 9.08 13.73 -21.89
C ARG A 17 9.89 13.69 -20.59
N ALA A 18 9.29 14.13 -19.49
CA ALA A 18 9.74 13.74 -18.17
C ALA A 18 9.57 12.22 -18.10
N ALA A 19 10.55 11.48 -18.61
CA ALA A 19 10.61 10.05 -18.37
C ALA A 19 10.67 9.90 -16.85
N PRO A 20 9.77 9.11 -16.24
CA PRO A 20 9.83 8.88 -14.81
C PRO A 20 11.24 8.38 -14.49
N SER A 21 11.90 9.01 -13.53
CA SER A 21 13.22 8.58 -13.07
C SER A 21 13.11 7.14 -12.59
N VAL A 22 13.79 6.22 -13.27
CA VAL A 22 13.84 4.82 -12.86
C VAL A 22 15.01 4.66 -11.89
N VAL A 23 14.71 4.23 -10.68
CA VAL A 23 15.69 3.81 -9.67
C VAL A 23 15.99 2.34 -9.89
N THR A 24 17.28 1.99 -9.85
CA THR A 24 17.70 0.58 -9.77
C THR A 24 17.90 0.24 -8.30
N CYS A 25 17.09 -0.69 -7.79
CA CYS A 25 17.17 -1.16 -6.42
C CYS A 25 18.42 -2.06 -6.23
N PRO A 26 18.87 -2.28 -4.97
CA PRO A 26 20.06 -3.09 -4.69
C PRO A 26 20.00 -4.53 -5.22
N ASP A 27 18.79 -5.09 -5.33
CA ASP A 27 18.49 -6.42 -5.86
C ASP A 27 18.39 -6.46 -7.40
N GLY A 28 18.57 -5.31 -8.06
CA GLY A 28 18.47 -5.17 -9.52
C GLY A 28 17.07 -4.83 -10.03
N ASN A 29 16.03 -4.87 -9.19
CA ASN A 29 14.68 -4.46 -9.57
C ASN A 29 14.63 -2.97 -9.95
N LYS A 30 13.61 -2.59 -10.70
CA LYS A 30 13.40 -1.21 -11.16
C LYS A 30 12.17 -0.62 -10.48
N ALA A 31 12.34 0.53 -9.83
CA ALA A 31 11.26 1.26 -9.19
C ALA A 31 11.18 2.69 -9.72
N SER A 32 10.01 3.31 -9.64
CA SER A 32 9.83 4.74 -9.94
C SER A 32 10.34 5.65 -8.79
N ASN A 33 10.48 5.09 -7.59
CA ASN A 33 10.99 5.76 -6.40
C ASN A 33 11.84 4.79 -5.58
N ALA A 34 12.95 5.28 -5.00
CA ALA A 34 13.82 4.47 -4.14
C ALA A 34 13.08 3.94 -2.89
N ALA A 35 12.06 4.66 -2.41
CA ALA A 35 11.23 4.23 -1.29
C ALA A 35 10.42 2.96 -1.58
N CYS A 36 10.23 2.58 -2.85
CA CYS A 36 9.53 1.34 -3.22
C CYS A 36 10.47 0.13 -3.25
N CYS A 37 11.79 0.29 -3.14
CA CYS A 37 12.73 -0.82 -3.22
C CYS A 37 12.50 -1.90 -2.13
N PRO A 38 12.19 -1.56 -0.86
CA PRO A 38 11.88 -2.56 0.15
C PRO A 38 10.65 -3.42 -0.19
N LEU A 39 9.70 -2.89 -0.96
CA LEU A 39 8.46 -3.59 -1.30
C LEU A 39 8.69 -4.84 -2.18
N PHE A 40 9.82 -4.94 -2.88
CA PHE A 40 10.14 -6.16 -3.62
C PHE A 40 10.42 -7.35 -2.70
N ALA A 41 11.17 -7.13 -1.62
CA ALA A 41 11.41 -8.16 -0.62
C ALA A 41 10.12 -8.54 0.11
N LEU A 42 9.27 -7.55 0.43
CA LEU A 42 7.95 -7.81 1.02
C LEU A 42 7.06 -8.64 0.09
N ARG A 43 6.98 -8.29 -1.20
CA ARG A 43 6.22 -9.05 -2.20
C ARG A 43 6.68 -10.50 -2.23
N ASP A 44 7.98 -10.72 -2.34
CA ASP A 44 8.54 -12.06 -2.50
C ASP A 44 8.28 -12.92 -1.25
N ASP A 45 8.38 -12.31 -0.05
CA ASP A 45 8.07 -12.96 1.22
C ASP A 45 6.58 -13.30 1.34
N LEU A 46 5.68 -12.35 1.08
CA LEU A 46 4.23 -12.57 1.10
C LEU A 46 3.80 -13.65 0.09
N GLN A 47 4.35 -13.63 -1.12
CA GLN A 47 4.00 -14.63 -2.13
C GLN A 47 4.49 -16.03 -1.76
N ALA A 48 5.66 -16.15 -1.12
CA ALA A 48 6.25 -17.43 -0.78
C ALA A 48 5.72 -18.02 0.54
N ASN A 49 5.37 -17.17 1.51
CA ASN A 49 5.11 -17.60 2.88
C ASN A 49 3.70 -17.29 3.39
N LEU A 50 2.87 -16.63 2.57
CA LEU A 50 1.47 -16.36 2.92
C LEU A 50 0.50 -16.72 1.79
N PHE A 51 0.75 -16.28 0.57
CA PHE A 51 -0.22 -16.42 -0.52
C PHE A 51 -0.03 -17.67 -1.39
N ASP A 52 1.07 -18.41 -1.24
CA ASP A 52 1.44 -19.55 -2.08
C ASP A 52 1.40 -19.28 -3.61
N GLY A 53 1.44 -18.00 -4.01
CA GLY A 53 1.28 -17.57 -5.40
C GLY A 53 -0.12 -17.80 -6.00
N VAL A 54 -1.16 -17.97 -5.17
CA VAL A 54 -2.53 -18.24 -5.63
C VAL A 54 -3.54 -17.20 -5.13
N CYS A 55 -4.72 -17.13 -5.77
CA CYS A 55 -5.87 -16.40 -5.25
C CYS A 55 -6.67 -17.34 -4.32
N GLY A 56 -6.11 -17.56 -3.12
CA GLY A 56 -6.62 -18.49 -2.12
C GLY A 56 -7.29 -17.80 -0.94
N GLU A 57 -7.41 -18.54 0.17
CA GLU A 57 -8.03 -18.05 1.41
C GLU A 57 -7.33 -16.78 1.93
N ASP A 58 -6.01 -16.83 2.15
CA ASP A 58 -5.25 -15.70 2.69
C ASP A 58 -5.38 -14.43 1.83
N THR A 59 -5.43 -14.59 0.51
CA THR A 59 -5.68 -13.47 -0.42
C THR A 59 -7.07 -12.88 -0.24
N HIS A 60 -8.10 -13.73 -0.12
CA HIS A 60 -9.47 -13.27 0.11
C HIS A 60 -9.61 -12.57 1.46
N GLU A 61 -8.99 -13.11 2.50
CA GLU A 61 -9.07 -12.54 3.84
C GLU A 61 -8.31 -11.22 3.96
N ILE A 62 -7.13 -11.07 3.33
CA ILE A 62 -6.39 -9.80 3.33
C ILE A 62 -7.11 -8.74 2.50
N LEU A 63 -7.70 -9.14 1.36
CA LEU A 63 -8.57 -8.24 0.60
C LEU A 63 -9.73 -7.75 1.47
N ARG A 64 -10.38 -8.64 2.23
CA ARG A 64 -11.40 -8.26 3.22
C ARG A 64 -10.83 -7.31 4.27
N LEU A 65 -9.67 -7.64 4.87
CA LEU A 65 -9.02 -6.85 5.92
C LEU A 65 -8.76 -5.41 5.47
N SER A 66 -8.34 -5.20 4.22
CA SER A 66 -8.13 -3.86 3.65
C SER A 66 -9.34 -2.94 3.77
N PHE A 67 -10.56 -3.50 3.57
CA PHE A 67 -11.80 -2.75 3.76
C PHE A 67 -12.08 -2.51 5.23
N HIS A 68 -11.94 -3.53 6.08
CA HIS A 68 -12.22 -3.41 7.51
C HIS A 68 -11.33 -2.34 8.17
N ASP A 69 -10.04 -2.28 7.81
CA ASP A 69 -9.13 -1.20 8.23
C ASP A 69 -9.59 0.15 7.66
N ALA A 70 -9.67 0.26 6.32
CA ALA A 70 -9.93 1.54 5.67
C ALA A 70 -11.29 2.19 6.01
N ILE A 71 -12.33 1.38 6.24
CA ILE A 71 -13.69 1.89 6.47
C ILE A 71 -13.89 2.42 7.90
N ALA A 72 -12.97 2.15 8.83
CA ALA A 72 -13.00 2.64 10.20
C ALA A 72 -12.63 4.14 10.27
N PHE A 73 -13.36 4.98 9.54
CA PHE A 73 -13.18 6.43 9.50
C PHE A 73 -14.51 7.18 9.39
N SER A 74 -14.68 8.23 10.19
CA SER A 74 -15.93 9.00 10.23
C SER A 74 -15.71 10.52 10.24
N PRO A 75 -15.91 11.19 9.10
CA PRO A 75 -15.93 12.66 9.04
C PRO A 75 -17.00 13.27 9.96
N SER A 76 -18.11 12.56 10.19
CA SER A 76 -19.19 13.02 11.06
C SER A 76 -18.75 13.06 12.52
N LEU A 77 -18.09 12.01 13.02
CA LEU A 77 -17.54 11.98 14.38
C LEU A 77 -16.40 13.01 14.53
N LYS A 78 -15.55 13.15 13.50
CA LYS A 78 -14.47 14.16 13.47
C LYS A 78 -15.02 15.58 13.64
N ARG A 79 -16.10 15.94 12.92
CA ARG A 79 -16.76 17.26 13.06
C ARG A 79 -17.38 17.49 14.44
N GLN A 80 -17.72 16.42 15.16
CA GLN A 80 -18.22 16.49 16.53
C GLN A 80 -17.10 16.51 17.59
N GLY A 81 -15.82 16.46 17.19
CA GLY A 81 -14.69 16.35 18.12
C GLY A 81 -14.60 14.99 18.83
N LYS A 82 -15.21 13.94 18.26
CA LYS A 82 -15.19 12.57 18.81
C LYS A 82 -14.12 11.71 18.12
N PRO A 83 -13.69 10.60 18.73
CA PRO A 83 -12.87 9.59 18.05
C PRO A 83 -13.52 9.18 16.73
N ALA A 84 -12.80 9.37 15.64
CA ALA A 84 -13.32 9.19 14.28
C ALA A 84 -12.73 7.97 13.57
N GLY A 85 -11.75 7.29 14.18
CA GLY A 85 -10.86 6.34 13.50
C GLY A 85 -9.92 7.04 12.51
N GLY A 86 -8.89 6.34 12.05
CA GLY A 86 -7.88 6.87 11.12
C GLY A 86 -8.04 6.42 9.67
N GLY A 87 -8.89 5.42 9.39
CA GLY A 87 -9.08 4.86 8.06
C GLY A 87 -8.02 3.81 7.76
N ALA A 88 -7.40 3.86 6.57
CA ALA A 88 -6.36 2.91 6.17
C ALA A 88 -5.05 3.19 6.92
N ASP A 89 -5.02 2.92 8.22
CA ASP A 89 -3.95 3.27 9.15
C ASP A 89 -3.27 2.05 9.78
N GLY A 90 -3.72 0.84 9.46
CA GLY A 90 -3.17 -0.40 9.99
C GLY A 90 -3.57 -0.69 11.43
N SER A 91 -4.55 0.03 11.96
CA SER A 91 -5.01 -0.11 13.34
C SER A 91 -5.48 -1.53 13.67
N MET A 92 -5.96 -2.28 12.68
CA MET A 92 -6.27 -3.71 12.80
C MET A 92 -5.07 -4.57 13.26
N LEU A 93 -3.86 -4.29 12.77
CA LEU A 93 -2.63 -5.00 13.16
C LEU A 93 -2.00 -4.42 14.44
N LEU A 94 -2.18 -3.12 14.67
CA LEU A 94 -1.61 -2.43 15.84
C LEU A 94 -2.42 -2.66 17.12
N PHE A 95 -3.72 -2.92 17.00
CA PHE A 95 -4.64 -3.21 18.11
C PHE A 95 -5.37 -4.55 17.92
N PRO A 96 -4.65 -5.68 17.79
CA PRO A 96 -5.22 -6.97 17.36
C PRO A 96 -6.19 -7.57 18.40
N ASN A 97 -6.13 -7.10 19.64
CA ASN A 97 -7.03 -7.52 20.73
C ASN A 97 -8.24 -6.60 20.92
N VAL A 98 -8.40 -5.56 20.10
CA VAL A 98 -9.50 -4.60 20.20
C VAL A 98 -10.42 -4.71 18.99
N GLU A 99 -9.90 -4.38 17.81
CA GLU A 99 -10.74 -4.21 16.63
C GLU A 99 -11.25 -5.54 16.04
N PRO A 100 -10.44 -6.60 15.96
CA PRO A 100 -10.94 -7.92 15.52
C PRO A 100 -12.04 -8.50 16.43
N ASN A 101 -12.14 -8.04 17.68
CA ASN A 101 -13.17 -8.47 18.63
C ASN A 101 -14.52 -7.73 18.46
N PHE A 102 -14.62 -6.75 17.57
CA PHE A 102 -15.91 -6.14 17.24
C PHE A 102 -16.77 -7.10 16.43
N ALA A 103 -18.08 -7.15 16.72
CA ALA A 103 -19.00 -8.07 16.04
C ALA A 103 -19.02 -7.89 14.51
N ALA A 104 -18.78 -6.68 14.01
CA ALA A 104 -18.69 -6.40 12.57
C ALA A 104 -17.43 -6.99 11.93
N ASN A 105 -16.39 -7.26 12.73
CA ASN A 105 -15.08 -7.75 12.32
C ASN A 105 -14.91 -9.26 12.55
N ASN A 106 -15.98 -9.98 12.90
CA ASN A 106 -15.91 -11.42 13.15
C ASN A 106 -15.21 -12.17 12.00
N GLY A 107 -14.15 -12.91 12.34
CA GLY A 107 -13.37 -13.69 11.38
C GLY A 107 -12.31 -12.90 10.59
N ILE A 108 -11.84 -11.74 11.08
CA ILE A 108 -10.61 -11.11 10.55
C ILE A 108 -9.37 -11.43 11.38
N SER A 109 -9.51 -12.04 12.56
CA SER A 109 -8.39 -12.36 13.44
C SER A 109 -7.33 -13.21 12.75
N ASP A 110 -7.74 -14.19 11.95
CA ASP A 110 -6.82 -15.08 11.23
C ASP A 110 -5.93 -14.27 10.26
N SER A 111 -6.51 -13.38 9.46
CA SER A 111 -5.74 -12.46 8.59
C SER A 111 -4.85 -11.46 9.35
N VAL A 112 -5.28 -11.01 10.52
CA VAL A 112 -4.47 -10.12 11.37
C VAL A 112 -3.26 -10.88 11.89
N ASP A 113 -3.46 -12.09 12.38
CA ASP A 113 -2.39 -12.95 12.90
C ASP A 113 -1.44 -13.40 11.77
N ALA A 114 -1.96 -13.59 10.56
CA ALA A 114 -1.17 -13.94 9.38
C ALA A 114 -0.25 -12.81 8.90
N LEU A 115 -0.74 -11.55 8.88
CA LEU A 115 0.07 -10.39 8.47
C LEU A 115 1.01 -9.87 9.55
N THR A 116 0.65 -9.96 10.83
CA THR A 116 1.40 -9.34 11.93
C THR A 116 2.90 -9.69 11.95
N PRO A 117 3.33 -10.95 11.71
CA PRO A 117 4.76 -11.29 11.66
C PRO A 117 5.56 -10.49 10.62
N PHE A 118 4.94 -10.06 9.52
CA PHE A 118 5.61 -9.32 8.45
C PHE A 118 6.00 -7.90 8.85
N LEU A 119 5.39 -7.32 9.89
CA LEU A 119 5.82 -6.03 10.44
C LEU A 119 7.19 -6.10 11.10
N ALA A 120 7.53 -7.26 11.66
CA ALA A 120 8.83 -7.48 12.27
C ALA A 120 9.90 -7.84 11.23
N SER A 121 9.55 -8.56 10.17
CA SER A 121 10.49 -8.93 9.09
C SER A 121 10.71 -7.82 8.07
N HIS A 122 9.77 -6.87 7.92
CA HIS A 122 9.86 -5.71 7.03
C HIS A 122 9.60 -4.39 7.79
N PRO A 123 10.49 -3.99 8.72
CA PRO A 123 10.30 -2.80 9.57
C PRO A 123 10.23 -1.45 8.81
N GLU A 124 10.55 -1.46 7.52
CA GLU A 124 10.47 -0.34 6.59
C GLU A 124 9.03 -0.05 6.12
N VAL A 125 8.10 -0.99 6.35
CA VAL A 125 6.71 -0.92 5.93
C VAL A 125 5.81 -0.70 7.14
N THR A 126 4.90 0.27 7.05
CA THR A 126 3.95 0.54 8.13
C THR A 126 2.81 -0.48 8.14
N ALA A 127 2.08 -0.60 9.25
CA ALA A 127 0.93 -1.49 9.33
C ALA A 127 -0.14 -1.20 8.27
N GLY A 128 -0.45 0.06 8.03
CA GLY A 128 -1.41 0.45 7.00
C GLY A 128 -0.90 0.11 5.60
N ASP A 129 0.37 0.40 5.30
CA ASP A 129 0.97 0.06 4.01
C ASP A 129 0.98 -1.46 3.79
N LEU A 130 1.25 -2.27 4.82
CA LEU A 130 1.25 -3.73 4.73
C LEU A 130 -0.13 -4.30 4.42
N ILE A 131 -1.20 -3.80 5.05
CA ILE A 131 -2.56 -4.25 4.77
C ILE A 131 -2.97 -3.94 3.32
N GLN A 132 -2.50 -2.81 2.77
CA GLN A 132 -2.92 -2.32 1.45
C GLN A 132 -2.02 -2.80 0.30
N PHE A 133 -0.87 -3.40 0.60
CA PHE A 133 0.11 -3.86 -0.38
C PHE A 133 -0.24 -5.23 -0.96
#